data_AF-A0A2S9FCB0-F1
#
_entry.id   AF-A0A2S9FCB0-F1
#
_cell.length_a   1.000
_cell.length_b   1.000
_cell.length_c   1.000
_cell.angle_alpha   90.00
_cell.angle_beta   90.00
_cell.angle_gamma   90.00
#
_symmetry.space_group_name_H-M   'P 1'
#
loop_
_entity.id
_entity.type
_entity.pdbx_description
1 polymer ?
#
loop_
_entity_poly.entity_id
_entity_poly.type
_entity_poly.pdbx_seq_one_letter_code
_entity_poly.pdbx_strand_id
1 'polypeptide(L)'
;MDQVFRALADPSRRRLLDRLNAHNGQSLRELCAGLDMARQSVSKHLKVLEEANLVSTVWRGREKLHYLNAEPINAIADRWINHYDRMRAQTLADLKTALEHDSMDTNDFVYTTYIRTTQERLWRAVTDPAFSERYMGHGLVSDWKAGSTFEWRDGDLNIAGPEQVILEADPYRRLAFTFHTFTRDLTVVGLSEDV
;
A
#
# COMPACT_ATOMS: atom_id res chain seq x y z
N MET A 1 -18.31 -1.48 3.24
CA MET A 1 -18.03 -0.04 3.40
C MET A 1 -18.54 0.49 4.75
N ASP A 2 -19.78 0.20 5.16
CA ASP A 2 -20.30 0.60 6.49
C ASP A 2 -19.44 0.11 7.67
N GLN A 3 -18.91 -1.10 7.59
CA GLN A 3 -17.99 -1.63 8.59
C GLN A 3 -16.70 -0.81 8.70
N VAL A 4 -16.18 -0.30 7.57
CA VAL A 4 -14.99 0.57 7.54
C VAL A 4 -15.30 1.89 8.23
N PHE A 5 -16.42 2.54 7.89
CA PHE A 5 -16.82 3.79 8.57
C PHE A 5 -17.07 3.60 10.07
N ARG A 6 -17.79 2.53 10.46
CA ARG A 6 -17.99 2.19 11.88
C ARG A 6 -16.66 1.92 12.58
N ALA A 7 -15.73 1.24 11.93
CA ALA A 7 -14.40 1.00 12.46
C ALA A 7 -13.62 2.32 12.64
N LEU A 8 -13.63 3.21 11.65
CA LEU A 8 -12.90 4.50 11.71
C LEU A 8 -13.53 5.53 12.65
N ALA A 9 -14.80 5.37 13.03
CA ALA A 9 -15.49 6.30 13.93
C ALA A 9 -14.88 6.39 15.35
N ASP A 10 -14.11 5.39 15.77
CA ASP A 10 -13.50 5.34 17.10
C ASP A 10 -12.05 5.85 17.07
N PRO A 11 -11.68 6.81 17.94
CA PRO A 11 -10.34 7.41 17.95
C PRO A 11 -9.24 6.42 18.35
N SER A 12 -9.52 5.44 19.22
CA SER A 12 -8.54 4.42 19.61
C SER A 12 -8.20 3.50 18.44
N ARG A 13 -9.20 3.16 17.61
CA ARG A 13 -8.98 2.39 16.38
C ARG A 13 -8.15 3.18 15.36
N ARG A 14 -8.42 4.47 15.19
CA ARG A 14 -7.59 5.34 14.33
C ARG A 14 -6.15 5.41 14.81
N ARG A 15 -5.92 5.62 16.11
CA ARG A 15 -4.57 5.60 16.70
C ARG A 15 -3.82 4.28 16.46
N LEU A 16 -4.51 3.13 16.53
CA LEU A 16 -3.90 1.84 16.21
C LEU A 16 -3.50 1.76 14.73
N LEU A 17 -4.32 2.28 13.82
CA LEU A 17 -4.00 2.36 12.40
C LEU A 17 -2.84 3.33 12.14
N ASP A 18 -2.79 4.49 12.80
CA ASP A 18 -1.69 5.46 12.68
C ASP A 18 -0.35 4.85 13.13
N ARG A 19 -0.38 4.03 14.20
CA ARG A 19 0.80 3.29 14.66
C ARG A 19 1.24 2.22 13.66
N LEU A 20 0.29 1.46 13.11
CA LEU A 20 0.58 0.46 12.08
C LEU A 20 1.03 1.10 10.77
N ASN A 21 0.53 2.30 10.49
CA ASN A 21 1.01 3.14 9.41
C ASN A 21 2.49 3.41 9.66
N ALA A 22 2.85 4.10 10.74
CA ALA A 22 4.24 4.49 11.04
C ALA A 22 5.21 3.30 11.17
N HIS A 23 4.74 2.14 11.61
CA HIS A 23 5.56 0.93 11.68
C HIS A 23 4.70 -0.32 11.49
N ASN A 24 4.85 -0.98 10.35
CA ASN A 24 4.04 -2.16 10.04
C ASN A 24 4.59 -3.44 10.69
N GLY A 25 3.76 -4.49 10.73
CA GLY A 25 4.19 -5.81 11.24
C GLY A 25 4.37 -5.88 12.76
N GLN A 26 3.59 -5.11 13.52
CA GLN A 26 3.67 -5.09 14.98
C GLN A 26 2.89 -6.25 15.63
N SER A 27 3.46 -6.81 16.69
CA SER A 27 2.78 -7.75 17.60
C SER A 27 1.75 -7.03 18.48
N LEU A 28 0.84 -7.80 19.09
CA LEU A 28 -0.11 -7.27 20.08
C LEU A 28 0.61 -6.57 21.24
N ARG A 29 1.76 -7.08 21.67
CA ARG A 29 2.54 -6.50 22.76
C ARG A 29 3.06 -5.12 22.40
N GLU A 30 3.60 -4.96 21.20
CA GLU A 30 4.12 -3.68 20.70
C GLU A 30 3.00 -2.67 20.49
N LEU A 31 1.86 -3.11 19.95
CA LEU A 31 0.68 -2.24 19.79
C LEU A 31 0.10 -1.77 21.11
N CYS A 32 0.22 -2.55 22.19
CA CYS A 32 -0.16 -2.12 23.53
C CYS A 32 0.83 -1.12 24.13
N ALA A 33 2.10 -1.12 23.69
CA ALA A 33 3.15 -0.31 24.30
C ALA A 33 2.90 1.18 24.03
N GLY A 34 2.70 1.98 25.09
CA GLY A 34 2.45 3.42 24.97
C GLY A 34 1.00 3.79 24.67
N LEU A 35 0.06 2.84 24.77
CA LEU A 35 -1.37 3.16 24.81
C LEU A 35 -1.87 3.09 26.26
N ASP A 36 -2.63 4.10 26.67
CA ASP A 36 -3.35 4.12 27.95
C ASP A 36 -4.64 3.29 27.87
N MET A 37 -4.51 2.01 27.54
CA MET A 37 -5.63 1.07 27.50
C MET A 37 -5.18 -0.35 27.82
N ALA A 38 -6.08 -1.15 28.39
CA ALA A 38 -5.83 -2.55 28.68
C ALA A 38 -5.62 -3.36 27.39
N ARG A 39 -4.75 -4.38 27.45
CA ARG A 39 -4.46 -5.31 26.34
C ARG A 39 -5.72 -5.94 25.73
N GLN A 40 -6.73 -6.24 26.56
CA GLN A 40 -8.01 -6.79 26.10
C GLN A 40 -8.77 -5.78 25.22
N SER A 41 -8.72 -4.50 25.54
CA SER A 41 -9.30 -3.42 24.72
C SER A 41 -8.61 -3.33 23.37
N VAL A 42 -7.27 -3.38 23.34
CA VAL A 42 -6.49 -3.42 22.07
C VAL A 42 -6.90 -4.63 21.23
N SER A 43 -6.98 -5.82 21.83
CA SER A 43 -7.38 -7.04 21.11
C SER A 43 -8.79 -6.94 20.53
N LYS A 44 -9.73 -6.33 21.26
CA LYS A 44 -11.10 -6.10 20.76
C LYS A 44 -11.12 -5.11 19.61
N HIS A 45 -10.33 -4.04 19.69
CA HIS A 45 -10.19 -3.07 18.61
C HIS A 45 -9.58 -3.69 17.35
N LEU A 46 -8.50 -4.47 17.50
CA LEU A 46 -7.87 -5.17 16.38
C LEU A 46 -8.82 -6.15 15.72
N LYS A 47 -9.65 -6.87 16.49
CA LYS A 47 -10.68 -7.74 15.90
C LYS A 47 -11.66 -6.97 15.02
N VAL A 48 -12.15 -5.81 15.46
CA VAL A 48 -13.05 -4.95 14.67
C VAL A 48 -12.34 -4.42 13.41
N LEU A 49 -11.06 -4.07 13.51
CA LEU A 49 -10.26 -3.62 12.38
C LEU A 49 -10.00 -4.74 11.36
N GLU A 50 -9.73 -5.97 11.83
CA GLU A 50 -9.60 -7.17 11.01
C GLU A 50 -10.93 -7.49 10.28
N GLU A 51 -12.06 -7.45 10.99
CA GLU A 51 -13.40 -7.66 10.40
C GLU A 51 -13.74 -6.61 9.34
N ALA A 52 -13.27 -5.37 9.52
CA ALA A 52 -13.42 -4.29 8.54
C ALA A 52 -12.38 -4.31 7.41
N ASN A 53 -11.51 -5.33 7.36
CA ASN A 53 -10.39 -5.46 6.43
C ASN A 53 -9.35 -4.31 6.51
N LEU A 54 -9.33 -3.52 7.58
CA LEU A 54 -8.37 -2.42 7.79
C LEU A 54 -7.04 -2.89 8.39
N VAL A 55 -7.02 -4.09 8.97
CA VAL A 55 -5.81 -4.74 9.47
C VAL A 55 -5.73 -6.15 8.89
N SER A 56 -4.58 -6.48 8.33
CA SER A 56 -4.21 -7.84 7.92
C SER A 56 -3.28 -8.47 8.93
N THR A 57 -3.30 -9.80 9.06
CA THR A 57 -2.46 -10.47 10.05
C THR A 57 -1.71 -11.66 9.47
N VAL A 58 -0.46 -11.80 9.88
CA VAL A 58 0.43 -12.88 9.46
C VAL A 58 1.05 -13.53 10.70
N TRP A 59 1.11 -14.86 10.71
CA TRP A 59 1.80 -15.60 11.76
C TRP A 59 3.27 -15.78 11.38
N ARG A 60 4.18 -15.31 12.24
CA ARG A 60 5.62 -15.55 12.15
C ARG A 60 6.05 -16.33 13.38
N GLY A 61 6.24 -17.65 13.21
CA GLY A 61 6.51 -18.55 14.34
C GLY A 61 5.35 -18.56 15.34
N ARG A 62 5.60 -18.09 16.56
CA ARG A 62 4.58 -18.00 17.63
C ARG A 62 3.91 -16.62 17.74
N GLU A 63 4.32 -15.67 16.92
CA GLU A 63 3.84 -14.29 16.99
C GLU A 63 2.83 -14.00 15.87
N LYS A 64 1.70 -13.38 16.24
CA LYS A 64 0.73 -12.81 15.31
C LYS A 64 1.11 -11.34 15.08
N LEU A 65 1.56 -11.04 13.86
CA LEU A 65 1.93 -9.69 13.43
C LEU A 65 0.76 -9.05 12.69
N HIS A 66 0.56 -7.75 12.91
CA HIS A 66 -0.54 -6.97 12.36
C HIS A 66 0.02 -5.93 11.40
N TYR A 67 -0.66 -5.77 10.27
CA TYR A 67 -0.29 -4.85 9.21
C TYR A 67 -1.50 -3.99 8.86
N LEU A 68 -1.28 -2.69 8.65
CA LEU A 68 -2.27 -1.81 8.06
C LEU A 68 -2.61 -2.31 6.66
N ASN A 69 -3.91 -2.50 6.40
CA ASN A 69 -4.41 -2.70 5.05
C ASN A 69 -5.09 -1.42 4.56
N ALA A 70 -4.43 -0.71 3.64
CA ALA A 70 -4.92 0.57 3.14
C ALA A 70 -5.96 0.43 2.01
N GLU A 71 -6.20 -0.78 1.48
CA GLU A 71 -7.13 -1.00 0.36
C GLU A 71 -8.56 -0.48 0.64
N PRO A 72 -9.19 -0.73 1.80
CA PRO A 72 -10.55 -0.27 2.03
C PRO A 72 -10.67 1.25 2.13
N ILE A 73 -9.60 1.93 2.56
CA ILE A 73 -9.52 3.39 2.64
C ILE A 73 -9.40 3.95 1.22
N ASN A 74 -8.51 3.39 0.40
CA ASN A 74 -8.36 3.75 -1.00
C ASN A 74 -9.66 3.56 -1.78
N ALA A 75 -10.37 2.46 -1.57
CA ALA A 75 -11.67 2.22 -2.21
C ALA A 75 -12.72 3.29 -1.85
N ILE A 76 -12.69 3.84 -0.63
CA ILE A 76 -13.56 4.97 -0.24
C ILE A 76 -13.13 6.25 -0.97
N ALA A 77 -11.83 6.53 -1.03
CA ALA A 77 -11.29 7.65 -1.79
C ALA A 77 -11.65 7.54 -3.29
N ASP A 78 -11.52 6.37 -3.89
CA ASP A 78 -11.88 6.09 -5.28
C ASP A 78 -13.35 6.29 -5.59
N ARG A 79 -14.22 5.89 -4.68
CA ARG A 79 -15.66 6.06 -4.88
C ARG A 79 -16.12 7.51 -4.79
N TRP A 80 -15.54 8.31 -3.89
CA TRP A 80 -16.07 9.63 -3.55
C TRP A 80 -15.18 10.79 -3.96
N ILE A 81 -13.85 10.65 -3.85
CA ILE A 81 -12.88 11.71 -4.18
C ILE A 81 -12.65 11.81 -5.69
N ASN A 82 -12.87 10.74 -6.48
CA ASN A 82 -12.84 10.86 -7.94
C ASN A 82 -13.93 11.79 -8.50
N HIS A 83 -14.99 12.08 -7.75
CA HIS A 83 -16.04 12.99 -8.18
C HIS A 83 -15.72 14.47 -7.90
N TYR A 84 -14.75 14.75 -7.02
CA TYR A 84 -14.34 16.08 -6.60
C TYR A 84 -12.85 16.26 -6.89
N ASP A 85 -12.51 16.79 -8.07
CA ASP A 85 -11.18 17.24 -8.51
C ASP A 85 -10.00 16.79 -7.61
N ARG A 86 -9.74 15.46 -7.64
CA ARG A 86 -8.85 14.73 -6.71
C ARG A 86 -7.47 15.38 -6.60
N MET A 87 -6.96 15.90 -7.71
CA MET A 87 -5.63 16.48 -7.80
C MET A 87 -5.53 17.76 -6.97
N ARG A 88 -6.50 18.68 -7.07
CA ARG A 88 -6.49 19.93 -6.29
C ARG A 88 -6.70 19.69 -4.81
N ALA A 89 -7.58 18.77 -4.44
CA ALA A 89 -7.82 18.41 -3.05
C ALA A 89 -6.57 17.77 -2.42
N GLN A 90 -5.87 16.90 -3.15
CA GLN A 90 -4.63 16.27 -2.70
C GLN A 90 -3.51 17.31 -2.51
N THR A 91 -3.26 18.19 -3.48
CA THR A 91 -2.22 19.23 -3.37
C THR A 91 -2.42 20.14 -2.16
N LEU A 92 -3.67 20.53 -1.87
CA LEU A 92 -3.97 21.37 -0.70
C LEU A 92 -3.83 20.60 0.62
N ALA A 93 -4.19 19.32 0.65
CA ALA A 93 -4.01 18.46 1.82
C ALA A 93 -2.52 18.16 2.10
N ASP A 94 -1.75 17.89 1.06
CA ASP A 94 -0.30 17.68 1.14
C ASP A 94 0.41 18.94 1.63
N LEU A 95 0.05 20.11 1.06
CA LEU A 95 0.57 21.40 1.51
C LEU A 95 0.27 21.66 2.99
N LYS A 96 -0.97 21.43 3.42
CA LYS A 96 -1.36 21.57 4.83
C LYS A 96 -0.58 20.61 5.72
N THR A 97 -0.43 19.35 5.32
CA THR A 97 0.31 18.35 6.09
C THR A 97 1.77 18.71 6.21
N ALA A 98 2.43 19.11 5.11
CA ALA A 98 3.83 19.49 5.09
C ALA A 98 4.13 20.75 5.94
N LEU A 99 3.17 21.67 6.03
CA LEU A 99 3.32 22.88 6.85
C LEU A 99 2.99 22.66 8.32
N GLU A 100 2.23 21.62 8.67
CA GLU A 100 1.73 21.38 10.02
C GLU A 100 2.39 20.18 10.73
N HIS A 101 3.05 19.27 10.01
CA HIS A 101 3.68 18.07 10.57
C HIS A 101 5.12 17.88 10.06
N ASP A 102 6.02 17.45 10.95
CA ASP A 102 7.33 16.96 10.56
C ASP A 102 7.18 15.75 9.60
N SER A 103 7.96 15.76 8.52
CA SER A 103 7.83 14.85 7.38
C SER A 103 7.80 13.37 7.80
N MET A 104 6.82 12.63 7.28
CA MET A 104 6.75 11.17 7.45
C MET A 104 7.83 10.49 6.60
N ASP A 105 8.58 9.60 7.24
CA ASP A 105 9.62 8.78 6.59
C ASP A 105 9.02 7.60 5.81
N THR A 106 9.86 6.96 4.97
CA THR A 106 9.46 5.93 4.00
C THR A 106 8.69 4.79 4.65
N ASN A 107 7.44 4.62 4.24
CA ASN A 107 6.47 3.79 4.94
C ASN A 107 6.14 2.51 4.14
N ASP A 108 6.39 1.34 4.72
CA ASP A 108 5.97 0.07 4.15
C ASP A 108 4.44 -0.04 4.20
N PHE A 109 3.76 -0.30 3.08
CA PHE A 109 2.31 -0.51 3.04
C PHE A 109 1.98 -1.94 2.61
N VAL A 110 1.01 -2.56 3.30
CA VAL A 110 0.44 -3.85 2.88
C VAL A 110 -0.95 -3.60 2.31
N TYR A 111 -1.18 -4.06 1.08
CA TYR A 111 -2.50 -4.05 0.47
C TYR A 111 -3.02 -5.49 0.39
N THR A 112 -4.13 -5.75 1.08
CA THR A 112 -4.81 -7.04 1.03
C THR A 112 -6.19 -6.86 0.41
N THR A 113 -6.42 -7.55 -0.71
CA THR A 113 -7.72 -7.62 -1.36
C THR A 113 -8.15 -9.07 -1.54
N TYR A 114 -9.46 -9.31 -1.49
CA TYR A 114 -10.05 -10.63 -1.69
C TYR A 114 -10.72 -10.67 -3.06
N ILE A 115 -10.08 -11.32 -4.02
CA ILE A 115 -10.57 -11.43 -5.39
C ILE A 115 -11.18 -12.81 -5.58
N ARG A 116 -12.47 -12.87 -5.93
CA ARG A 116 -13.16 -14.13 -6.24
C ARG A 116 -12.74 -14.62 -7.63
N THR A 117 -11.61 -15.32 -7.70
CA THR A 117 -11.02 -15.90 -8.92
C THR A 117 -10.19 -17.15 -8.59
N THR A 118 -9.64 -17.82 -9.60
CA THR A 118 -8.65 -18.89 -9.38
C THR A 118 -7.25 -18.31 -9.25
N GLN A 119 -6.34 -18.99 -8.55
CA GLN A 119 -4.96 -18.52 -8.36
C GLN A 119 -4.24 -18.39 -9.71
N GLU A 120 -4.53 -19.27 -10.67
CA GLU A 120 -3.97 -19.23 -12.03
C GLU A 120 -4.44 -18.00 -12.81
N ARG A 121 -5.73 -17.65 -12.68
CA ARG A 121 -6.26 -16.43 -13.28
C ARG A 121 -5.66 -15.18 -12.65
N LEU A 122 -5.51 -15.16 -11.32
CA LEU A 122 -4.88 -14.04 -10.62
C LEU A 122 -3.42 -13.89 -11.04
N TRP A 123 -2.66 -14.98 -11.06
CA TRP A 123 -1.25 -14.98 -11.46
C TRP A 123 -1.07 -14.47 -12.88
N ARG A 124 -1.88 -14.98 -13.82
CA ARG A 124 -1.84 -14.48 -15.21
C ARG A 124 -2.16 -13.00 -15.26
N ALA A 125 -3.15 -12.53 -14.52
CA ALA A 125 -3.50 -11.10 -14.50
C ALA A 125 -2.34 -10.24 -13.99
N VAL A 126 -1.65 -10.62 -12.91
CA VAL A 126 -0.55 -9.79 -12.36
C VAL A 126 0.77 -9.92 -13.13
N THR A 127 0.92 -10.92 -13.99
CA THR A 127 2.13 -11.15 -14.81
C THR A 127 1.96 -10.80 -16.29
N ASP A 128 0.73 -10.54 -16.72
CA ASP A 128 0.41 -10.10 -18.08
C ASP A 128 0.59 -8.58 -18.19
N PRO A 129 1.49 -8.10 -19.07
CA PRO A 129 1.72 -6.67 -19.26
C PRO A 129 0.45 -5.91 -19.63
N ALA A 130 -0.45 -6.50 -20.43
CA ALA A 130 -1.68 -5.84 -20.87
C ALA A 130 -2.68 -5.62 -19.72
N PHE A 131 -2.64 -6.47 -18.71
CA PHE A 131 -3.46 -6.30 -17.51
C PHE A 131 -2.87 -5.25 -16.59
N SER A 132 -1.55 -5.30 -16.36
CA SER A 132 -0.83 -4.29 -15.56
C SER A 132 -1.03 -2.89 -16.15
N GLU A 133 -0.94 -2.74 -17.48
CA GLU A 133 -1.18 -1.47 -18.17
C GLU A 133 -2.60 -0.94 -17.93
N ARG A 134 -3.62 -1.80 -18.03
CA ARG A 134 -5.01 -1.41 -17.81
C ARG A 134 -5.29 -0.97 -16.37
N TYR A 135 -4.63 -1.59 -15.39
CA TYR A 135 -4.99 -1.43 -13.98
C TYR A 135 -4.05 -0.52 -13.19
N MET A 136 -2.76 -0.57 -13.50
CA MET A 136 -1.71 0.26 -12.88
C MET A 136 -1.34 1.47 -13.74
N GLY A 137 -1.83 1.55 -14.99
CA GLY A 137 -1.51 2.61 -15.95
C GLY A 137 -0.22 2.40 -16.73
N HIS A 138 0.53 1.33 -16.43
CA HIS A 138 1.78 0.96 -17.10
C HIS A 138 1.95 -0.56 -17.09
N GLY A 139 2.53 -1.11 -18.16
CA GLY A 139 2.82 -2.53 -18.29
C GLY A 139 4.08 -2.92 -17.53
N LEU A 140 4.01 -3.97 -16.73
CA LEU A 140 5.19 -4.60 -16.12
C LEU A 140 5.65 -5.75 -17.01
N VAL A 141 6.91 -5.70 -17.45
CA VAL A 141 7.49 -6.67 -18.39
C VAL A 141 8.69 -7.35 -17.75
N SER A 142 8.62 -8.67 -17.61
CA SER A 142 9.71 -9.52 -17.13
C SER A 142 9.50 -10.95 -17.59
N ASP A 143 10.54 -11.77 -17.49
CA ASP A 143 10.39 -13.23 -17.53
C ASP A 143 9.93 -13.81 -16.18
N TRP A 144 9.78 -12.95 -15.16
CA TRP A 144 9.29 -13.24 -13.82
C TRP A 144 10.09 -14.33 -13.10
N LYS A 145 11.39 -14.47 -13.39
CA LYS A 145 12.30 -15.32 -12.61
C LYS A 145 12.97 -14.53 -11.49
N ALA A 146 13.15 -15.16 -10.33
CA ALA A 146 13.88 -14.53 -9.23
C ALA A 146 15.30 -14.13 -9.67
N GLY A 147 15.69 -12.89 -9.36
CA GLY A 147 16.94 -12.25 -9.79
C GLY A 147 16.88 -11.56 -11.15
N SER A 148 15.84 -11.80 -11.96
CA SER A 148 15.65 -11.06 -13.21
C SER A 148 15.26 -9.62 -12.94
N THR A 149 15.60 -8.72 -13.86
CA THR A 149 15.05 -7.38 -13.87
C THR A 149 13.64 -7.35 -14.46
N PHE A 150 12.92 -6.26 -14.21
CA PHE A 150 11.66 -5.98 -14.88
C PHE A 150 11.62 -4.52 -15.37
N GLU A 151 10.80 -4.29 -16.39
CA GLU A 151 10.67 -3.01 -17.07
C GLU A 151 9.26 -2.44 -16.90
N TRP A 152 9.15 -1.11 -16.81
CA TRP A 152 7.86 -0.40 -16.89
C TRP A 152 7.69 0.15 -18.30
N ARG A 153 6.58 -0.21 -18.94
CA ARG A 153 6.21 0.29 -20.26
C ARG A 153 4.97 1.18 -20.15
N ASP A 154 5.10 2.44 -20.53
CA ASP A 154 4.01 3.40 -20.61
C ASP A 154 4.06 4.08 -21.99
N GLY A 155 3.23 3.60 -22.92
CA GLY A 155 3.31 3.99 -24.33
C GLY A 155 4.69 3.68 -24.93
N ASP A 156 5.36 4.71 -25.45
CA ASP A 156 6.72 4.62 -26.00
C ASP A 156 7.83 4.72 -24.94
N LEU A 157 7.47 5.05 -23.69
CA LEU A 157 8.43 5.15 -22.59
C LEU A 157 8.71 3.76 -22.02
N ASN A 158 9.98 3.37 -22.00
CA ASN A 158 10.43 2.15 -21.34
C ASN A 158 11.42 2.52 -20.23
N ILE A 159 11.08 2.19 -18.98
CA ILE A 159 11.90 2.48 -17.79
C ILE A 159 12.45 1.16 -17.25
N ALA A 160 13.77 1.03 -17.31
CA ALA A 160 14.52 -0.09 -16.78
C ALA A 160 15.64 0.43 -15.88
N GLY A 161 15.91 -0.27 -14.79
CA GLY A 161 17.01 0.05 -13.88
C GLY A 161 17.52 -1.21 -13.18
N PRO A 162 18.81 -1.25 -12.81
CA PRO A 162 19.40 -2.42 -12.15
C PRO A 162 18.78 -2.71 -10.77
N GLU A 163 18.11 -1.73 -10.16
CA GLU A 163 17.41 -1.89 -8.89
C GLU A 163 15.97 -2.40 -9.04
N GLN A 164 15.44 -2.53 -10.27
CA GLN A 164 14.12 -3.09 -10.55
C GLN A 164 14.24 -4.62 -10.72
N VAL A 165 14.18 -5.36 -9.62
CA VAL A 165 14.48 -6.80 -9.58
C VAL A 165 13.31 -7.61 -9.01
N ILE A 166 13.08 -8.77 -9.61
CA ILE A 166 12.18 -9.80 -9.07
C ILE A 166 12.89 -10.50 -7.91
N LEU A 167 12.36 -10.33 -6.69
CA LEU A 167 12.95 -10.88 -5.48
C LEU A 167 12.56 -12.36 -5.30
N GLU A 168 11.29 -12.68 -5.52
CA GLU A 168 10.76 -14.05 -5.42
C GLU A 168 9.66 -14.28 -6.46
N ALA A 169 9.63 -15.48 -7.03
CA ALA A 169 8.56 -15.92 -7.92
C ALA A 169 8.25 -17.40 -7.68
N ASP A 170 7.15 -17.66 -6.96
CA ASP A 170 6.54 -18.97 -6.76
C ASP A 170 5.15 -18.96 -7.43
N PRO A 171 5.01 -19.55 -8.63
CA PRO A 171 3.79 -19.50 -9.42
C PRO A 171 2.53 -19.80 -8.60
N TYR A 172 1.52 -18.95 -8.78
CA TYR A 172 0.20 -19.01 -8.12
C TYR A 172 0.21 -18.75 -6.62
N ARG A 173 1.38 -18.54 -6.01
CA ARG A 173 1.52 -18.48 -4.56
C ARG A 173 2.14 -17.19 -4.06
N ARG A 174 3.25 -16.74 -4.66
CA ARG A 174 3.95 -15.53 -4.25
C ARG A 174 4.73 -14.90 -5.39
N LEU A 175 4.53 -13.61 -5.56
CA LEU A 175 5.38 -12.77 -6.40
C LEU A 175 5.84 -11.60 -5.55
N ALA A 176 7.15 -11.39 -5.45
CA ALA A 176 7.73 -10.25 -4.76
C ALA A 176 8.76 -9.59 -5.66
N PHE A 177 8.71 -8.28 -5.76
CA PHE A 177 9.60 -7.48 -6.58
C PHE A 177 9.78 -6.11 -5.94
N THR A 178 10.90 -5.46 -6.22
CA THR A 178 11.14 -4.08 -5.78
C THR A 178 10.16 -3.14 -6.47
N PHE A 179 9.65 -2.12 -5.79
CA PHE A 179 8.79 -1.10 -6.39
C PHE A 179 9.35 0.27 -6.05
N HIS A 180 9.91 0.96 -7.04
CA HIS A 180 10.50 2.28 -6.87
C HIS A 180 9.58 3.33 -7.47
N THR A 181 9.31 4.40 -6.72
CA THR A 181 8.62 5.56 -7.28
C THR A 181 9.60 6.28 -8.20
N PHE A 182 9.34 6.28 -9.50
CA PHE A 182 10.11 7.11 -10.40
C PHE A 182 9.73 8.58 -10.15
N THR A 183 10.59 9.32 -9.45
CA THR A 183 10.58 10.77 -9.57
C THR A 183 11.02 11.05 -11.00
N ARG A 184 10.13 11.58 -11.84
CA ARG A 184 10.55 12.11 -13.14
C ARG A 184 11.65 13.10 -12.84
N ASP A 185 12.88 12.78 -13.23
CA ASP A 185 13.94 13.76 -13.22
C ASP A 185 13.52 14.85 -14.22
N LEU A 186 13.01 15.96 -13.67
CA LEU A 186 12.45 17.08 -14.44
C LEU A 186 13.54 17.79 -15.24
N THR A 187 14.82 17.45 -15.05
CA THR A 187 15.92 17.91 -15.89
C THR A 187 15.74 17.53 -17.37
N VAL A 188 15.00 16.45 -17.67
CA VAL A 188 14.68 16.03 -19.05
C VAL A 188 13.68 17.00 -19.73
N VAL A 189 12.94 17.81 -18.97
CA VAL A 189 11.98 18.81 -19.50
C VAL A 189 12.62 20.20 -19.65
N GLY A 190 13.93 20.35 -19.38
CA GLY A 190 14.64 21.61 -19.59
C GLY A 190 14.22 22.74 -18.65
N LEU A 191 13.62 22.42 -17.51
CA LEU A 191 13.40 23.39 -16.43
C LEU A 191 14.53 23.20 -15.42
N SER A 192 15.51 24.11 -15.47
CA SER A 192 16.60 24.19 -14.51
C SER A 192 16.06 24.50 -13.11
N GLU A 193 16.64 23.87 -12.10
CA GLU A 193 16.48 24.24 -10.69
C GLU A 193 17.06 25.64 -10.44
N ASP A 194 16.25 26.66 -10.66
CA ASP A 194 16.43 28.00 -10.10
C ASP A 194 15.05 28.58 -9.86
N VAL A 195 14.55 28.46 -8.62
CA VAL A 195 13.95 29.51 -7.75
C VAL A 195 13.73 28.92 -6.36
#